data_AF-A0A7C1HHV9-F1
#
_entry.id   AF-A0A7C1HHV9-F1
#
_cell.length_a   1.000
_cell.length_b   1.000
_cell.length_c   1.000
_cell.angle_alpha   90.00
_cell.angle_beta   90.00
_cell.angle_gamma   90.00
#
_symmetry.space_group_name_H-M   'P 1'
#
loop_
_entity.id
_entity.type
_entity.pdbx_description
1 polymer ?
#
loop_
_entity_poly.entity_id
_entity_poly.type
_entity_poly.pdbx_seq_one_letter_code
_entity_poly.pdbx_strand_id
1 'polypeptide(L)' 'MWIKRYDFVILIKEVRVQLDLSQEDFAREIGVSYATVNRWENGRFLPSKMALRQIETYCDHMIELGRLLLPDDL' A
#
# COMPACT_ATOMS: atom_id res chain seq x y z
N MET A 1 -13.23 5.03 0.18
CA MET A 1 -12.03 4.73 0.94
C MET A 1 -12.20 3.35 1.56
N TRP A 2 -11.74 2.34 0.85
CA TRP A 2 -12.02 0.93 1.12
C TRP A 2 -11.04 0.32 2.14
N ILE A 3 -9.93 1.01 2.41
CA ILE A 3 -9.01 0.68 3.50
C ILE A 3 -9.68 1.03 4.85
N LYS A 4 -10.58 0.16 5.34
CA LYS A 4 -11.05 0.15 6.75
C LYS A 4 -10.02 -0.56 7.63
N ARG A 5 -10.11 -0.37 8.96
CA ARG A 5 -9.15 -0.76 10.03
C ARG A 5 -8.78 -2.27 10.09
N TYR A 6 -8.19 -2.81 9.04
CA TYR A 6 -7.14 -3.81 9.19
C TYR A 6 -5.85 -3.08 9.61
N ASP A 7 -4.89 -3.81 10.18
CA ASP A 7 -3.59 -3.23 10.45
C ASP A 7 -2.97 -2.84 9.09
N PHE A 8 -3.03 -1.55 8.77
CA PHE A 8 -2.55 -0.96 7.53
C PHE A 8 -1.11 -1.40 7.21
N VAL A 9 -0.31 -1.69 8.24
CA VAL A 9 1.01 -2.32 8.15
C VAL A 9 0.96 -3.59 7.31
N ILE A 10 0.01 -4.49 7.63
CA ILE A 10 -0.15 -5.79 6.98
C ILE A 10 -0.56 -5.58 5.53
N LEU A 11 -1.55 -4.71 5.27
CA LEU A 11 -2.03 -4.45 3.91
C LEU A 11 -0.91 -3.92 3.01
N ILE A 12 -0.14 -2.93 3.47
CA ILE A 12 0.95 -2.35 2.67
C ILE A 12 2.02 -3.39 2.37
N LYS A 13 2.39 -4.18 3.38
CA LYS A 13 3.38 -5.23 3.21
C LYS A 13 2.90 -6.30 2.25
N GLU A 14 1.63 -6.69 2.32
CA GLU A 14 1.02 -7.69 1.45
C GLU A 14 1.00 -7.23 -0.01
N VAL A 15 0.48 -6.02 -0.27
CA VAL A 15 0.48 -5.40 -1.61
C VAL A 15 1.89 -5.39 -2.18
N ARG A 16 2.86 -4.93 -1.39
CA ARG A 16 4.25 -4.83 -1.82
C ARG A 16 4.86 -6.20 -2.15
N VAL A 17 4.61 -7.21 -1.33
CA VAL A 17 5.15 -8.57 -1.52
C VAL A 17 4.50 -9.26 -2.71
N GLN A 18 3.18 -9.13 -2.91
CA GLN A 18 2.50 -9.70 -4.09
C GLN A 18 3.04 -9.10 -5.39
N LEU A 19 3.41 -7.82 -5.37
CA LEU A 19 3.96 -7.11 -6.52
C LEU A 19 5.48 -7.28 -6.69
N ASP A 20 6.13 -8.07 -5.83
CA ASP A 20 7.59 -8.28 -5.79
C ASP A 20 8.40 -6.98 -5.70
N LEU A 21 7.91 -6.02 -4.91
CA LEU A 21 8.53 -4.70 -4.76
C LEU A 21 9.36 -4.60 -3.47
N SER A 22 10.48 -3.88 -3.54
CA SER A 22 11.14 -3.39 -2.33
C SER A 22 10.34 -2.23 -1.70
N GLN A 23 10.63 -1.88 -0.44
CA GLN A 23 10.01 -0.69 0.18
C GLN A 23 10.31 0.60 -0.60
N GLU A 24 11.49 0.66 -1.23
CA GLU A 24 11.91 1.80 -2.04
C GLU A 24 11.18 1.84 -3.39
N ASP A 25 11.02 0.70 -4.06
CA ASP A 25 10.27 0.62 -5.31
C ASP A 25 8.81 0.96 -5.08
N PHE A 26 8.19 0.38 -4.05
CA PHE A 26 6.80 0.70 -3.71
C PHE A 26 6.62 2.19 -3.36
N ALA A 27 7.57 2.79 -2.63
CA ALA A 27 7.55 4.22 -2.34
C ALA A 27 7.61 5.07 -3.63
N ARG A 28 8.43 4.66 -4.59
CA ARG A 28 8.55 5.32 -5.91
C ARG A 28 7.23 5.24 -6.69
N GLU A 29 6.59 4.07 -6.71
CA GLU A 29 5.33 3.84 -7.41
C GLU A 29 4.18 4.71 -6.88
N ILE A 30 4.07 4.86 -5.55
CA ILE A 30 2.99 5.65 -4.93
C ILE A 30 3.38 7.12 -4.68
N GLY A 31 4.59 7.54 -5.04
CA GLY A 31 5.04 8.93 -4.94
C GLY A 31 5.34 9.43 -3.52
N VAL A 32 5.88 8.56 -2.66
CA VAL A 32 6.32 8.92 -1.29
C VAL A 32 7.80 8.56 -1.06
N SER A 33 8.37 8.96 0.07
CA SER A 33 9.74 8.57 0.43
C SER A 33 9.80 7.13 0.95
N TYR A 34 10.94 6.46 0.76
CA TYR A 34 11.25 5.19 1.43
C TYR A 34 11.00 5.27 2.96
N ALA A 35 11.43 6.37 3.59
CA ALA A 35 11.24 6.58 5.03
C ALA A 35 9.76 6.61 5.44
N THR A 36 8.86 7.00 4.53
CA THR A 36 7.42 6.98 4.74
C THR A 36 6.90 5.54 4.78
N VAL A 37 7.22 4.72 3.76
CA VAL A 37 6.83 3.31 3.70
C VAL A 37 7.43 2.52 4.86
N ASN A 38 8.71 2.74 5.18
CA ASN A 38 9.37 2.10 6.31
C ASN A 38 8.66 2.40 7.65
N ARG A 39 8.20 3.64 7.88
CA ARG A 39 7.44 3.97 9.10
C ARG A 39 6.07 3.31 9.15
N TRP A 40 5.41 3.19 8.00
CA TRP A 40 4.14 2.48 7.88
C TRP A 40 4.30 0.99 8.19
N GLU A 41 5.25 0.30 7.57
CA GLU A 41 5.47 -1.14 7.79
C GLU A 41 5.98 -1.47 9.21
N ASN A 42 6.57 -0.50 9.91
CA ASN A 42 6.99 -0.65 11.31
C ASN A 42 5.92 -0.20 12.33
N GLY A 43 4.69 0.11 11.88
CA GLY A 43 3.57 0.47 12.77
C GLY A 43 3.74 1.80 13.50
N ARG A 44 4.65 2.66 13.06
CA ARG A 44 5.00 3.89 13.78
C ARG A 44 4.03 5.04 13.49
N PHE A 45 3.41 5.06 12.31
CA PHE A 45 2.54 6.16 11.86
C PHE A 45 1.46 5.66 10.90
N LEU A 46 0.27 6.23 11.02
CA LEU A 46 -0.79 6.08 10.02
C LEU A 46 -0.54 7.03 8.82
N PRO A 47 -0.88 6.60 7.60
CA PRO A 47 -0.77 7.43 6.40
C PRO A 47 -1.71 8.63 6.46
N SER A 48 -1.33 9.72 5.78
CA SER A 48 -2.22 10.86 5.60
C SER A 48 -3.35 10.51 4.62
N LYS A 49 -4.43 11.31 4.61
CA LYS A 49 -5.51 11.16 3.61
C LYS A 49 -5.00 11.20 2.16
N MET A 50 -3.96 11.99 1.90
CA MET A 50 -3.36 12.07 0.56
C MET A 50 -2.62 10.78 0.20
N ALA A 51 -1.77 10.29 1.11
CA ALA A 51 -1.03 9.06 0.92
C ALA A 51 -1.96 7.86 0.72
N LEU A 52 -3.05 7.80 1.50
CA LEU A 52 -4.06 6.77 1.35
C LEU A 52 -4.70 6.78 -0.04
N ARG A 53 -5.03 7.96 -0.59
CA ARG A 53 -5.56 8.05 -1.96
C ARG A 53 -4.55 7.56 -3.00
N GLN A 54 -3.27 7.90 -2.84
CA GLN A 54 -2.22 7.42 -3.75
C GLN A 54 -2.12 5.90 -3.73
N ILE A 55 -2.18 5.30 -2.54
CA ILE A 55 -2.18 3.85 -2.37
C ILE A 55 -3.42 3.22 -3.00
N GLU A 56 -4.62 3.77 -2.73
CA GLU A 56 -5.87 3.26 -3.31
C GLU A 56 -5.81 3.29 -4.84
N THR A 57 -5.45 4.45 -5.43
CA THR A 57 -5.32 4.58 -6.89
C THR A 57 -4.30 3.61 -7.48
N TYR A 58 -3.16 3.43 -6.82
CA TYR A 58 -2.16 2.45 -7.28
C TYR A 58 -2.69 1.02 -7.21
N CYS A 59 -3.32 0.63 -6.09
CA CYS A 59 -3.87 -0.71 -5.92
C CYS A 59 -4.98 -1.01 -6.92
N ASP A 60 -5.90 -0.06 -7.13
CA ASP A 60 -6.99 -0.19 -8.11
C ASP A 60 -6.40 -0.47 -9.51
N HIS A 61 -5.35 0.27 -9.90
CA HIS A 61 -4.68 0.06 -11.18
C HIS A 61 -4.00 -1.33 -11.28
N MET A 62 -3.36 -1.80 -10.21
CA MET A 62 -2.72 -3.12 -10.20
C MET A 62 -3.73 -4.26 -10.21
N ILE A 63 -4.92 -4.07 -9.65
CA ILE A 63 -6.05 -5.00 -9.72
C ILE A 63 -6.60 -5.06 -11.16
N GLU A 64 -6.79 -3.91 -11.81
CA GLU A 64 -7.21 -3.83 -13.21
C GLU A 64 -6.23 -4.57 -14.15
N LEU A 65 -4.94 -4.52 -13.82
CA LEU A 65 -3.89 -5.26 -14.55
C LEU A 65 -3.80 -6.75 -14.19
N GLY A 66 -4.59 -7.23 -13.22
CA GLY A 66 -4.55 -8.61 -12.72
C GLY A 66 -3.26 -8.97 -11.98
N ARG A 67 -2.52 -7.96 -11.49
CA ARG A 67 -1.23 -8.12 -10.79
C ARG A 67 -1.38 -8.15 -9.28
N LEU A 68 -2.48 -7.62 -8.76
CA LEU A 68 -2.79 -7.57 -7.35
C LEU A 68 -4.14 -8.24 -7.10
N LEU A 69 -4.19 -9.14 -6.12
CA LEU A 69 -5.42 -9.79 -5.67
C LEU A 69 -5.66 -9.42 -4.22
N LEU A 70 -6.65 -8.58 -3.97
CA LEU A 70 -7.11 -8.29 -2.62
C LEU A 70 -8.31 -9.21 -2.31
N PRO A 71 -8.41 -9.79 -1.10
CA PRO A 71 -9.56 -10.62 -0.74
C PRO A 71 -10.87 -9.83 -0.87
N ASP A 72 -11.87 -10.42 -1.53
CA ASP A 72 -13.22 -9.83 -1.69
C ASP A 72 -13.95 -9.64 -0.35
N ASP A 73 -13.54 -10.37 0.69
CA ASP A 73 -14.05 -10.25 2.05
C ASP A 73 -13.11 -9.39 2.92
N LEU A 74 -13.24 -8.07 2.80
CA LEU A 74 -12.62 -7.04 3.66
C LEU A 74 -13.64 -6.03 4.20
#